data_AF-A0A954I6N2-F1
#
_entry.id   AF-A0A954I6N2-F1
#
_cell.length_a   1.000
_cell.length_b   1.000
_cell.length_c   1.000
_cell.angle_alpha   90.00
_cell.angle_beta   90.00
_cell.angle_gamma   90.00
#
_symmetry.space_group_name_H-M   'P 1'
#
loop_
_entity.id
_entity.type
_entity.pdbx_description
1 polymer ?
#
loop_
_entity_poly.entity_id
_entity_poly.type
_entity_poly.pdbx_seq_one_letter_code
_entity_poly.pdbx_strand_id
1 'polypeptide(L)'
;MRYSSRIKPNQASDEFEWAEFDDETLLDMRMCDLGIRLDGTVLEDRVERLYGELEARGIHFRPHCWVSDEWFSPDGIPGIAIPFYLLHPRLAQLEESQMLEVEGWQEDACMRILRHEAGHTIDTAFRLARRKRWQELFGKRSAPYPKNYQPRPYSRSYVHHFDMWYAQSHPAEDFAETFAVWLKPRSGWRRRYQGWPALKKLCYVEELMTEVGATRPQVHCRRQVDPLKTLKRTLREHYTVRRQFYGIGQNSFYDNELLRLFSDAPQHASKPSAAAFLRKHRGELRRHIADWTGQYHYTVDEILGEIIQRCRELNLRVDRAASRVKQDALVMLTVQIMNYLHDGHHKVAL
;
A
#
# COMPACT_ATOMS: atom_id res chain seq x y z
N MET A 1 21.65 12.08 -11.14
CA MET A 1 21.07 13.41 -10.87
C MET A 1 20.70 13.42 -9.40
N ARG A 2 21.43 14.17 -8.57
CA ARG A 2 21.28 14.15 -7.11
C ARG A 2 19.98 14.88 -6.75
N TYR A 3 18.99 14.16 -6.23
CA TYR A 3 17.82 14.78 -5.61
C TYR A 3 18.26 15.44 -4.31
N SER A 4 18.44 16.75 -4.35
CA SER A 4 18.65 17.60 -3.19
C SER A 4 17.34 18.33 -2.92
N SER A 5 16.38 17.68 -2.27
CA SER A 5 15.28 18.35 -1.59
C SER A 5 15.74 18.68 -0.18
N ARG A 6 15.90 19.98 0.12
CA ARG A 6 16.16 20.47 1.47
C ARG A 6 14.91 20.21 2.32
N ILE A 7 14.93 19.10 3.06
CA ILE A 7 14.02 18.82 4.17
C ILE A 7 14.38 19.82 5.29
N LYS A 8 13.39 20.59 5.77
CA LYS A 8 13.58 21.37 7.01
C LYS A 8 13.67 20.38 8.18
N PRO A 9 14.63 20.54 9.11
CA PRO A 9 14.70 19.69 10.29
C PRO A 9 13.49 20.01 11.17
N ASN A 10 12.67 19.00 11.47
CA ASN A 10 11.51 19.15 12.36
C ASN A 10 11.63 18.09 13.47
N GLN A 11 11.55 18.56 14.72
CA GLN A 11 12.01 17.94 15.97
C GLN A 11 13.46 17.46 15.91
N ALA A 12 14.27 17.95 16.85
CA ALA A 12 15.70 17.78 16.85
C ALA A 12 16.07 16.29 16.72
N SER A 13 17.01 16.00 15.82
CA SER A 13 17.80 14.76 15.84
C SER A 13 18.45 14.47 17.21
N ASP A 14 18.36 15.41 18.16
CA ASP A 14 19.01 15.39 19.46
C ASP A 14 18.14 14.81 20.59
N GLU A 15 16.86 14.44 20.37
CA GLU A 15 15.96 14.03 21.48
C GLU A 15 15.85 12.50 21.68
N PHE A 16 16.17 11.70 20.67
CA PHE A 16 16.06 10.24 20.74
C PHE A 16 17.42 9.56 20.61
N GLU A 17 17.93 8.97 21.71
CA GLU A 17 19.22 8.24 21.71
C GLU A 17 19.31 7.17 20.61
N TRP A 18 18.17 6.53 20.30
CA TRP A 18 18.08 5.49 19.28
C TRP A 18 18.18 5.99 17.84
N ALA A 19 18.11 7.30 17.60
CA ALA A 19 18.29 7.88 16.27
C ALA A 19 19.68 7.61 15.69
N GLU A 20 20.68 7.46 16.57
CA GLU A 20 22.08 7.18 16.22
C GLU A 20 22.41 5.67 16.24
N PHE A 21 21.46 4.81 16.64
CA PHE A 21 21.69 3.37 16.66
C PHE A 21 21.83 2.84 15.22
N ASP A 22 22.73 1.86 15.05
CA ASP A 22 22.76 1.05 13.83
C ASP A 22 21.50 0.18 13.71
N ASP A 23 21.27 -0.39 12.52
CA ASP A 23 20.05 -1.17 12.26
C ASP A 23 19.91 -2.33 13.24
N GLU A 24 21.00 -3.04 13.58
CA GLU A 24 20.94 -4.20 14.47
C GLU A 24 20.55 -3.83 15.90
N THR A 25 21.14 -2.76 16.44
CA THR A 25 20.82 -2.28 17.79
C THR A 25 19.39 -1.72 17.83
N LEU A 26 18.98 -0.99 16.79
CA LEU A 26 17.62 -0.44 16.69
C LEU A 26 16.58 -1.56 16.59
N LEU A 27 16.85 -2.62 15.84
CA LEU A 27 15.96 -3.78 15.70
C LEU A 27 15.64 -4.46 17.04
N ASP A 28 16.54 -4.42 18.02
CA ASP A 28 16.33 -5.04 19.32
C ASP A 28 15.47 -4.19 20.27
N MET A 29 15.15 -2.94 19.90
CA MET A 29 14.25 -2.10 20.68
C MET A 29 12.80 -2.57 20.59
N ARG A 30 12.08 -2.46 21.71
CA ARG A 30 10.62 -2.64 21.73
C ARG A 30 9.96 -1.43 21.08
N MET A 31 8.91 -1.68 20.30
CA MET A 31 8.20 -0.60 19.59
C MET A 31 7.63 0.46 20.55
N CYS A 32 7.15 0.04 21.74
CA CYS A 32 6.66 0.95 22.77
C CYS A 32 7.74 1.84 23.40
N ASP A 33 9.02 1.49 23.28
CA ASP A 33 10.14 2.23 23.87
C ASP A 33 10.71 3.30 22.93
N LEU A 34 10.21 3.39 21.68
CA LEU A 34 10.62 4.42 20.73
C LEU A 34 10.26 5.84 21.19
N GLY A 35 9.23 5.99 22.03
CA GLY A 35 8.83 7.28 22.59
C GLY A 35 8.28 8.31 21.58
N ILE A 36 8.17 7.96 20.30
CA ILE A 36 7.70 8.86 19.24
C ILE A 36 6.20 9.14 19.37
N ARG A 37 5.82 10.36 18.96
CA ARG A 37 4.44 10.87 19.00
C ARG A 37 4.14 11.59 17.72
N LEU A 38 2.85 11.64 17.36
CA LEU A 38 2.39 12.38 16.19
C LEU A 38 2.61 13.88 16.34
N ASP A 39 2.39 14.41 17.54
CA ASP A 39 2.47 15.84 17.88
C ASP A 39 3.84 16.44 17.51
N GLY A 40 3.85 17.55 16.77
CA GLY A 40 5.02 18.30 16.32
C GLY A 40 5.77 17.70 15.12
N THR A 41 5.19 16.70 14.44
CA THR A 41 5.81 16.05 13.26
C THR A 41 5.26 16.61 11.94
N VAL A 42 6.00 16.39 10.84
CA VAL A 42 5.50 16.69 9.47
C VAL A 42 4.22 15.92 9.14
N LEU A 43 4.01 14.77 9.79
CA LEU A 43 2.82 13.97 9.60
C LEU A 43 1.59 14.62 10.28
N GLU A 44 1.76 15.33 11.40
CA GLU A 44 0.70 16.14 12.00
C GLU A 44 0.22 17.21 11.02
N ASP A 45 1.12 17.92 10.34
CA ASP A 45 0.75 18.90 9.30
C ASP A 45 -0.09 18.27 8.17
N ARG A 46 0.21 17.01 7.80
CA ARG A 46 -0.54 16.25 6.79
C ARG A 46 -1.92 15.86 7.30
N VAL A 47 -2.05 15.49 8.58
CA VAL A 47 -3.33 15.22 9.23
C VAL A 47 -4.17 16.50 9.34
N GLU A 48 -3.57 17.63 9.73
CA GLU A 48 -4.26 18.93 9.75
C GLU A 48 -4.69 19.36 8.34
N ARG A 49 -3.88 19.08 7.31
CA ARG A 49 -4.30 19.27 5.91
C ARG A 49 -5.50 18.41 5.56
N LEU A 50 -5.54 17.13 5.95
CA LEU A 50 -6.71 16.28 5.74
C LEU A 50 -7.95 16.91 6.41
N TYR A 51 -7.82 17.41 7.64
CA TYR A 51 -8.92 18.09 8.32
C TYR A 51 -9.38 19.35 7.58
N GLY A 52 -8.44 20.16 7.08
CA GLY A 52 -8.76 21.32 6.24
C GLY A 52 -9.49 20.93 4.95
N GLU A 53 -9.12 19.81 4.32
CA GLU A 53 -9.82 19.29 3.13
C GLU A 53 -11.25 18.82 3.43
N LEU A 54 -11.47 18.18 4.59
CA LEU A 54 -12.80 17.80 5.07
C LEU A 54 -13.66 19.02 5.39
N GLU A 55 -13.09 19.99 6.10
CA GLU A 55 -13.77 21.23 6.50
C GLU A 55 -14.13 22.09 5.29
N ALA A 56 -13.27 22.17 4.27
CA ALA A 56 -13.56 22.82 3.00
C ALA A 56 -14.74 22.17 2.23
N ARG A 57 -15.14 20.95 2.61
CA ARG A 57 -16.33 20.25 2.10
C ARG A 57 -17.51 20.28 3.08
N GLY A 58 -17.43 21.07 4.16
CA GLY A 58 -18.47 21.17 5.18
C GLY A 58 -18.54 19.97 6.13
N ILE A 59 -17.53 19.09 6.12
CA ILE A 59 -17.47 17.94 7.03
C ILE A 59 -16.69 18.35 8.28
N HIS A 60 -17.40 18.56 9.39
CA HIS A 60 -16.79 18.95 10.67
C HIS A 60 -16.25 17.76 11.49
N PHE A 61 -16.55 16.54 11.06
CA PHE A 61 -16.03 15.34 11.71
C PHE A 61 -14.54 15.19 11.40
N ARG A 62 -13.72 15.13 12.46
CA ARG A 62 -12.27 14.91 12.39
C ARG A 62 -11.93 13.49 12.85
N PRO A 63 -11.47 12.59 11.96
CA PRO A 63 -10.94 11.28 12.33
C PRO A 63 -9.91 11.43 13.45
N HIS A 64 -10.01 10.66 14.53
CA HIS A 64 -8.94 10.66 15.53
C HIS A 64 -7.77 9.81 15.02
N CYS A 65 -6.55 10.31 15.14
CA CYS A 65 -5.36 9.62 14.67
C CYS A 65 -4.52 9.13 15.85
N TRP A 66 -3.83 8.00 15.69
CA TRP A 66 -2.83 7.52 16.66
C TRP A 66 -1.70 6.79 15.97
N VAL A 67 -0.55 6.69 16.65
CA VAL A 67 0.61 5.98 16.15
C VAL A 67 0.46 4.48 16.42
N SER A 68 0.67 3.66 15.39
CA SER A 68 0.64 2.20 15.40
C SER A 68 1.84 1.65 14.63
N ASP A 69 1.83 0.36 14.39
CA ASP A 69 2.72 -0.38 13.51
C ASP A 69 2.42 -0.22 12.01
N GLU A 70 1.15 -0.10 11.60
CA GLU A 70 0.72 -0.01 10.19
C GLU A 70 -0.43 1.02 9.98
N TRP A 71 -0.78 1.28 8.71
CA TRP A 71 -1.95 2.07 8.32
C TRP A 71 -3.20 1.20 8.39
N PHE A 72 -4.23 1.65 9.11
CA PHE A 72 -5.56 1.02 9.06
C PHE A 72 -6.64 1.89 9.74
N SER A 73 -7.90 1.63 9.41
CA SER A 73 -9.08 2.16 10.09
C SER A 73 -9.90 1.00 10.67
N PRO A 74 -9.84 0.73 12.00
CA PRO A 74 -10.49 -0.45 12.58
C PRO A 74 -12.01 -0.42 12.45
N ASP A 75 -12.60 -1.60 12.26
CA ASP A 75 -14.05 -1.76 12.26
C ASP A 75 -14.71 -1.22 13.55
N GLY A 76 -15.71 -0.36 13.38
CA GLY A 76 -16.47 0.23 14.48
C GLY A 76 -15.75 1.35 15.24
N ILE A 77 -14.53 1.71 14.82
CA ILE A 77 -13.75 2.79 15.42
C ILE A 77 -13.53 3.86 14.34
N PRO A 78 -14.11 5.06 14.50
CA PRO A 78 -13.92 6.14 13.54
C PRO A 78 -12.59 6.87 13.79
N GLY A 79 -11.47 6.20 13.50
CA GLY A 79 -10.13 6.79 13.54
C GLY A 79 -9.10 6.04 12.70
N ILE A 80 -7.91 6.63 12.58
CA ILE A 80 -6.84 6.22 11.68
C ILE A 80 -5.59 5.85 12.49
N ALA A 81 -5.14 4.61 12.36
CA ALA A 81 -3.82 4.17 12.80
C ALA A 81 -2.76 4.62 11.78
N ILE A 82 -1.65 5.18 12.27
CA ILE A 82 -0.56 5.70 11.45
C ILE A 82 0.75 4.99 11.82
N PRO A 83 1.50 4.42 10.86
CA PRO A 83 2.73 3.70 11.14
C PRO A 83 3.82 4.59 11.74
N PHE A 84 4.48 4.05 12.76
CA PHE A 84 5.58 4.65 13.51
C PHE A 84 6.74 5.10 12.61
N TYR A 85 7.03 4.38 11.52
CA TYR A 85 8.17 4.65 10.65
C TYR A 85 8.06 5.98 9.89
N LEU A 86 6.86 6.55 9.77
CA LEU A 86 6.67 7.86 9.12
C LEU A 86 7.00 9.05 10.02
N LEU A 87 7.18 8.82 11.32
CA LEU A 87 7.34 9.90 12.29
C LEU A 87 8.80 10.32 12.48
N HIS A 88 9.78 9.54 11.99
CA HIS A 88 11.20 9.88 12.13
C HIS A 88 12.04 9.36 10.96
N PRO A 89 12.98 10.14 10.40
CA PRO A 89 13.82 9.72 9.27
C PRO A 89 14.61 8.44 9.52
N ARG A 90 15.13 8.23 10.74
CA ARG A 90 15.86 7.00 11.07
C ARG A 90 14.97 5.75 11.02
N LEU A 91 13.72 5.85 11.44
CA LEU A 91 12.77 4.75 11.38
C LEU A 91 12.32 4.49 9.95
N ALA A 92 12.17 5.54 9.13
CA ALA A 92 11.92 5.39 7.70
C ALA A 92 13.09 4.70 6.98
N GLN A 93 14.34 4.99 7.35
CA GLN A 93 15.51 4.27 6.81
C GLN A 93 15.49 2.80 7.19
N LEU A 94 15.12 2.47 8.44
CA LEU A 94 14.98 1.08 8.86
C LEU A 94 13.84 0.38 8.10
N GLU A 95 12.69 1.04 7.93
CA GLU A 95 11.58 0.52 7.12
C GLU A 95 12.03 0.24 5.68
N GLU A 96 12.77 1.16 5.06
CA GLU A 96 13.32 0.97 3.71
C GLU A 96 14.31 -0.21 3.67
N SER A 97 15.13 -0.40 4.71
CA SER A 97 16.09 -1.51 4.76
C SER A 97 15.40 -2.86 4.94
N GLN A 98 14.31 -2.92 5.72
CA GLN A 98 13.58 -4.16 6.00
C GLN A 98 12.53 -4.50 4.93
N MET A 99 11.87 -3.50 4.36
CA MET A 99 10.70 -3.65 3.48
C MET A 99 10.91 -3.13 2.04
N LEU A 100 12.09 -2.57 1.73
CA LEU A 100 12.49 -2.03 0.41
C LEU A 100 11.67 -0.84 -0.09
N GLU A 101 10.77 -0.34 0.74
CA GLU A 101 9.96 0.85 0.53
C GLU A 101 9.53 1.44 1.88
N VAL A 102 9.03 2.67 1.84
CA VAL A 102 8.42 3.33 3.01
C VAL A 102 7.07 3.87 2.57
N GLU A 103 6.02 3.11 2.85
CA GLU A 103 4.66 3.43 2.41
C GLU A 103 4.20 4.77 3.01
N GLY A 104 3.80 5.72 2.15
CA GLY A 104 3.37 7.04 2.60
C GLY A 104 4.50 8.00 3.00
N TRP A 105 5.77 7.70 2.67
CA TRP A 105 6.88 8.63 2.92
C TRP A 105 6.72 9.96 2.17
N GLN A 106 6.47 9.88 0.87
CA GLN A 106 6.22 11.04 0.02
C GLN A 106 4.87 11.69 0.35
N GLU A 107 4.82 13.02 0.32
CA GLU A 107 3.63 13.79 0.71
C GLU A 107 2.38 13.35 -0.08
N ASP A 108 2.49 13.24 -1.42
CA ASP A 108 1.37 12.83 -2.26
C ASP A 108 0.89 11.40 -1.95
N ALA A 109 1.80 10.48 -1.64
CA ALA A 109 1.46 9.11 -1.24
C ALA A 109 0.78 9.09 0.13
N CYS A 110 1.33 9.80 1.11
CA CYS A 110 0.74 9.95 2.44
C CYS A 110 -0.68 10.51 2.37
N MET A 111 -0.86 11.59 1.59
CA MET A 111 -2.17 12.21 1.40
C MET A 111 -3.12 11.34 0.56
N ARG A 112 -2.64 10.35 -0.21
CA ARG A 112 -3.53 9.35 -0.84
C ARG A 112 -4.09 8.40 0.22
N ILE A 113 -3.24 7.90 1.11
CA ILE A 113 -3.60 6.97 2.20
C ILE A 113 -4.52 7.64 3.21
N LEU A 114 -4.14 8.81 3.73
CA LEU A 114 -4.95 9.57 4.69
C LEU A 114 -6.38 9.84 4.21
N ARG A 115 -6.55 10.15 2.91
CA ARG A 115 -7.89 10.38 2.33
C ARG A 115 -8.69 9.08 2.19
N HIS A 116 -8.02 7.99 1.88
CA HIS A 116 -8.64 6.67 1.80
C HIS A 116 -9.11 6.22 3.19
N GLU A 117 -8.23 6.26 4.19
CA GLU A 117 -8.56 5.92 5.59
C GLU A 117 -9.66 6.83 6.18
N ALA A 118 -9.67 8.11 5.81
CA ALA A 118 -10.75 9.02 6.18
C ALA A 118 -12.10 8.58 5.61
N GLY A 119 -12.12 7.94 4.43
CA GLY A 119 -13.31 7.32 3.85
C GLY A 119 -13.88 6.23 4.74
N HIS A 120 -13.07 5.26 5.16
CA HIS A 120 -13.49 4.22 6.12
C HIS A 120 -13.96 4.81 7.45
N THR A 121 -13.24 5.82 7.94
CA THR A 121 -13.56 6.50 9.18
C THR A 121 -14.93 7.18 9.12
N ILE A 122 -15.22 7.89 8.01
CA ILE A 122 -16.52 8.54 7.79
C ILE A 122 -17.65 7.52 7.61
N ASP A 123 -17.42 6.45 6.84
CA ASP A 123 -18.39 5.36 6.71
C ASP A 123 -18.77 4.79 8.08
N THR A 124 -17.77 4.55 8.93
CA THR A 124 -17.96 4.03 10.29
C THR A 124 -18.65 5.04 11.21
N ALA A 125 -18.20 6.31 11.21
CA ALA A 125 -18.74 7.36 12.06
C ALA A 125 -20.24 7.60 11.82
N PHE A 126 -20.67 7.55 10.56
CA PHE A 126 -22.06 7.86 10.13
C PHE A 126 -22.87 6.62 9.74
N ARG A 127 -22.28 5.42 9.88
CA ARG A 127 -22.88 4.12 9.53
C ARG A 127 -23.42 4.09 8.08
N LEU A 128 -22.67 4.65 7.14
CA LEU A 128 -23.15 4.88 5.76
C LEU A 128 -23.42 3.56 5.03
N ALA A 129 -22.63 2.52 5.28
CA ALA A 129 -22.76 1.19 4.70
C ALA A 129 -24.11 0.49 4.99
N ARG A 130 -24.90 0.99 5.94
CA ARG A 130 -26.26 0.48 6.21
C ARG A 130 -27.32 1.07 5.28
N ARG A 131 -27.01 2.15 4.57
CA ARG A 131 -27.97 2.84 3.70
C ARG A 131 -28.22 2.02 2.44
N LYS A 132 -29.48 1.96 2.01
CA LYS A 132 -29.89 1.18 0.83
C LYS A 132 -29.16 1.62 -0.46
N ARG A 133 -29.13 2.93 -0.75
CA ARG A 133 -28.42 3.49 -1.92
C ARG A 133 -26.92 3.19 -1.89
N TRP A 134 -26.30 3.19 -0.71
CA TRP A 134 -24.89 2.80 -0.57
C TRP A 134 -24.70 1.35 -1.00
N GLN A 135 -25.54 0.44 -0.51
CA GLN A 135 -25.45 -0.99 -0.83
C GLN A 135 -25.76 -1.28 -2.30
N GLU A 136 -26.68 -0.53 -2.92
CA GLU A 136 -27.00 -0.64 -4.35
C GLU A 136 -25.82 -0.23 -5.25
N LEU A 137 -25.00 0.73 -4.80
CA LEU A 137 -23.89 1.28 -5.59
C LEU A 137 -22.57 0.54 -5.37
N PHE A 138 -22.26 0.17 -4.12
CA PHE A 138 -20.97 -0.42 -3.73
C PHE A 138 -21.07 -1.92 -3.45
N GLY A 139 -22.23 -2.42 -3.04
CA GLY A 139 -22.43 -3.80 -2.56
C GLY A 139 -22.57 -3.87 -1.04
N LYS A 140 -22.55 -5.07 -0.47
CA LYS A 140 -22.70 -5.25 0.99
C LYS A 140 -21.34 -5.15 1.68
N ARG A 141 -21.17 -4.23 2.65
CA ARG A 141 -19.96 -4.17 3.50
C ARG A 141 -19.72 -5.45 4.30
N SER A 142 -20.76 -6.22 4.60
CA SER A 142 -20.64 -7.50 5.29
C SER A 142 -20.22 -8.66 4.37
N ALA A 143 -19.88 -8.39 3.11
CA ALA A 143 -19.30 -9.41 2.25
C ALA A 143 -17.98 -9.90 2.86
N PRO A 144 -17.67 -11.19 2.79
CA PRO A 144 -16.34 -11.64 3.18
C PRO A 144 -15.32 -11.02 2.22
N TYR A 145 -14.21 -10.51 2.75
CA TYR A 145 -13.08 -10.13 1.92
C TYR A 145 -12.63 -11.35 1.11
N PRO A 146 -12.45 -11.21 -0.22
CA PRO A 146 -12.07 -12.33 -1.05
C PRO A 146 -10.67 -12.79 -0.65
N LYS A 147 -10.45 -14.11 -0.59
CA LYS A 147 -9.11 -14.66 -0.36
C LYS A 147 -8.16 -14.26 -1.49
N ASN A 148 -8.68 -14.22 -2.73
CA ASN A 148 -7.99 -13.79 -3.93
C ASN A 148 -8.95 -12.91 -4.75
N TYR A 149 -8.47 -11.78 -5.28
CA TYR A 149 -9.26 -10.92 -6.15
C TYR A 149 -8.60 -10.79 -7.52
N GLN A 150 -9.34 -11.10 -8.60
CA GLN A 150 -8.90 -10.84 -9.97
C GLN A 150 -9.50 -9.53 -10.46
N PRO A 151 -8.70 -8.46 -10.58
CA PRO A 151 -9.20 -7.20 -11.09
C PRO A 151 -9.69 -7.32 -12.52
N ARG A 152 -10.65 -6.48 -12.87
CA ARG A 152 -11.11 -6.28 -14.25
C ARG A 152 -10.50 -4.98 -14.77
N PRO A 153 -9.38 -5.04 -15.52
CA PRO A 153 -8.57 -3.86 -15.81
C PRO A 153 -9.29 -2.73 -16.55
N TYR A 154 -10.19 -3.12 -17.44
CA TYR A 154 -10.95 -2.21 -18.30
C TYR A 154 -12.30 -1.81 -17.70
N SER A 155 -12.58 -2.22 -16.47
CA SER A 155 -13.84 -1.87 -15.80
C SER A 155 -13.88 -0.37 -15.51
N ARG A 156 -14.85 0.32 -16.10
CA ARG A 156 -15.13 1.73 -15.85
C ARG A 156 -16.06 1.96 -14.66
N SER A 157 -16.43 0.90 -13.95
CA SER A 157 -17.35 0.97 -12.80
C SER A 157 -16.70 1.42 -11.51
N TYR A 158 -15.38 1.58 -11.51
CA TYR A 158 -14.60 1.91 -10.32
C TYR A 158 -13.71 3.13 -10.60
N VAL A 159 -13.37 3.84 -9.53
CA VAL A 159 -12.37 4.90 -9.62
C VAL A 159 -10.96 4.31 -9.61
N HIS A 160 -10.00 5.10 -10.06
CA HIS A 160 -8.57 4.82 -9.94
C HIS A 160 -7.95 5.82 -8.95
N HIS A 161 -7.79 5.40 -7.69
CA HIS A 161 -7.08 6.15 -6.65
C HIS A 161 -5.83 5.43 -6.21
N PHE A 162 -5.94 4.23 -5.64
CA PHE A 162 -4.87 3.27 -5.50
C PHE A 162 -4.71 2.42 -6.76
N ASP A 163 -3.52 1.84 -6.89
CA ASP A 163 -3.16 0.99 -8.02
C ASP A 163 -3.90 -0.35 -7.95
N MET A 164 -3.74 -1.20 -8.96
CA MET A 164 -4.37 -2.53 -9.03
C MET A 164 -5.88 -2.62 -8.90
N TRP A 165 -6.59 -1.56 -9.23
CA TRP A 165 -8.03 -1.55 -9.11
C TRP A 165 -8.47 -1.94 -7.69
N TYR A 166 -7.74 -1.46 -6.67
CA TYR A 166 -7.98 -1.76 -5.26
C TYR A 166 -9.44 -1.53 -4.85
N ALA A 167 -10.09 -0.52 -5.44
CA ALA A 167 -11.52 -0.26 -5.35
C ALA A 167 -12.44 -1.46 -5.68
N GLN A 168 -11.95 -2.49 -6.36
CA GLN A 168 -12.72 -3.67 -6.72
C GLN A 168 -12.56 -4.83 -5.73
N SER A 169 -11.62 -4.73 -4.78
CA SER A 169 -11.32 -5.81 -3.83
C SER A 169 -12.45 -6.05 -2.83
N HIS A 170 -13.14 -4.98 -2.42
CA HIS A 170 -14.26 -5.06 -1.49
C HIS A 170 -15.16 -3.81 -1.60
N PRO A 171 -16.48 -3.91 -1.30
CA PRO A 171 -17.37 -2.74 -1.26
C PRO A 171 -16.92 -1.60 -0.35
N ALA A 172 -16.23 -1.91 0.75
CA ALA A 172 -15.66 -0.88 1.62
C ALA A 172 -14.51 -0.13 0.93
N GLU A 173 -13.62 -0.85 0.25
CA GLU A 173 -12.52 -0.25 -0.52
C GLU A 173 -13.04 0.60 -1.67
N ASP A 174 -14.06 0.13 -2.40
CA ASP A 174 -14.71 0.89 -3.47
C ASP A 174 -15.21 2.26 -2.99
N PHE A 175 -15.82 2.27 -1.80
CA PHE A 175 -16.28 3.49 -1.16
C PHE A 175 -15.12 4.39 -0.72
N ALA A 176 -14.12 3.85 -0.03
CA ALA A 176 -12.97 4.62 0.47
C ALA A 176 -12.16 5.23 -0.67
N GLU A 177 -11.94 4.48 -1.75
CA GLU A 177 -11.32 4.95 -2.99
C GLU A 177 -12.15 6.05 -3.65
N THR A 178 -13.46 5.85 -3.79
CA THR A 178 -14.38 6.85 -4.37
C THR A 178 -14.37 8.14 -3.54
N PHE A 179 -14.39 8.01 -2.21
CA PHE A 179 -14.33 9.11 -1.28
C PHE A 179 -13.02 9.88 -1.42
N ALA A 180 -11.87 9.19 -1.50
CA ALA A 180 -10.57 9.82 -1.62
C ALA A 180 -10.42 10.63 -2.92
N VAL A 181 -10.92 10.10 -4.06
CA VAL A 181 -10.98 10.84 -5.34
C VAL A 181 -11.87 12.07 -5.25
N TRP A 182 -13.03 11.94 -4.60
CA TRP A 182 -13.98 13.02 -4.42
C TRP A 182 -13.41 14.12 -3.52
N LEU A 183 -12.76 13.76 -2.42
CA LEU A 183 -12.22 14.70 -1.42
C LEU A 183 -11.05 15.51 -1.97
N LYS A 184 -10.12 14.85 -2.69
CA LYS A 184 -8.89 15.46 -3.21
C LYS A 184 -9.17 16.81 -3.91
N PRO A 185 -8.57 17.92 -3.43
CA PRO A 185 -8.76 19.23 -4.04
C PRO A 185 -8.37 19.24 -5.52
N ARG A 186 -9.17 19.94 -6.34
CA ARG A 186 -8.92 20.11 -7.79
C ARG A 186 -8.72 18.79 -8.54
N SER A 187 -9.30 17.67 -8.07
CA SER A 187 -9.13 16.36 -8.72
C SER A 187 -9.73 16.27 -10.12
N GLY A 188 -10.60 17.20 -10.51
CA GLY A 188 -11.24 17.23 -11.83
C GLY A 188 -12.10 16.01 -12.11
N TRP A 189 -12.56 15.30 -11.05
CA TRP A 189 -13.18 13.99 -11.14
C TRP A 189 -14.38 13.94 -12.09
N ARG A 190 -15.19 15.00 -12.14
CA ARG A 190 -16.34 15.09 -13.07
C ARG A 190 -15.94 14.93 -14.52
N ARG A 191 -14.84 15.57 -14.92
CA ARG A 191 -14.30 15.47 -16.28
C ARG A 191 -13.59 14.14 -16.49
N ARG A 192 -12.79 13.71 -15.50
CA ARG A 192 -12.00 12.46 -15.58
C ARG A 192 -12.88 11.22 -15.76
N TYR A 193 -14.02 11.14 -15.05
CA TYR A 193 -14.92 10.00 -15.08
C TYR A 193 -16.16 10.23 -15.94
N GLN A 194 -16.13 11.21 -16.86
CA GLN A 194 -17.26 11.46 -17.75
C GLN A 194 -17.56 10.22 -18.61
N GLY A 195 -18.82 9.78 -18.61
CA GLY A 195 -19.27 8.58 -19.33
C GLY A 195 -18.90 7.26 -18.65
N TRP A 196 -18.27 7.27 -17.48
CA TRP A 196 -17.97 6.07 -16.70
C TRP A 196 -19.09 5.78 -15.69
N PRO A 197 -19.48 4.50 -15.48
CA PRO A 197 -20.43 4.16 -14.42
C PRO A 197 -19.97 4.58 -13.02
N ALA A 198 -18.65 4.64 -12.75
CA ALA A 198 -18.07 5.15 -11.51
C ALA A 198 -18.53 6.58 -11.16
N LEU A 199 -18.88 7.39 -12.17
CA LEU A 199 -19.38 8.76 -11.95
C LEU A 199 -20.64 8.79 -11.09
N LYS A 200 -21.50 7.76 -11.18
CA LYS A 200 -22.70 7.65 -10.34
C LYS A 200 -22.34 7.55 -8.86
N LYS A 201 -21.27 6.81 -8.53
CA LYS A 201 -20.76 6.68 -7.16
C LYS A 201 -20.18 8.00 -6.66
N LEU A 202 -19.42 8.72 -7.50
CA LEU A 202 -18.87 10.02 -7.15
C LEU A 202 -19.96 11.09 -6.90
N CYS A 203 -21.00 11.14 -7.75
CA CYS A 203 -22.15 12.02 -7.52
C CYS A 203 -22.90 11.61 -6.24
N TYR A 204 -23.06 10.31 -5.99
CA TYR A 204 -23.68 9.84 -4.74
C TYR A 204 -22.87 10.25 -3.51
N VAL A 205 -21.54 10.11 -3.53
CA VAL A 205 -20.67 10.56 -2.43
C VAL A 205 -20.81 12.07 -2.22
N GLU A 206 -20.87 12.86 -3.29
CA GLU A 206 -21.08 14.31 -3.17
C GLU A 206 -22.41 14.69 -2.52
N GLU A 207 -23.51 14.07 -2.93
CA GLU A 207 -24.83 14.22 -2.30
C GLU A 207 -24.77 13.80 -0.83
N LEU A 208 -24.21 12.61 -0.57
CA LEU A 208 -24.14 12.01 0.76
C LEU A 208 -23.31 12.86 1.73
N MET A 209 -22.21 13.44 1.27
CA MET A 209 -21.34 14.24 2.11
C MET A 209 -21.96 15.59 2.49
N THR A 210 -22.88 16.12 1.66
CA THR A 210 -23.69 17.29 2.02
C THR A 210 -24.60 16.99 3.21
N GLU A 211 -25.23 15.81 3.24
CA GLU A 211 -26.02 15.35 4.40
C GLU A 211 -25.14 15.09 5.63
N VAL A 212 -23.97 14.49 5.44
CA VAL A 212 -23.01 14.23 6.52
C VAL A 212 -22.56 15.52 7.17
N GLY A 213 -22.27 16.57 6.40
CA GLY A 213 -21.89 17.88 6.94
C GLY A 213 -22.95 18.52 7.85
N ALA A 214 -24.23 18.24 7.59
CA ALA A 214 -25.36 18.73 8.38
C ALA A 214 -25.73 17.83 9.58
N THR A 215 -25.09 16.67 9.74
CA THR A 215 -25.46 15.67 10.75
C THR A 215 -24.32 15.40 11.72
N ARG A 216 -24.67 14.94 12.93
CA ARG A 216 -23.67 14.50 13.91
C ARG A 216 -23.29 13.04 13.65
N PRO A 217 -22.02 12.65 13.88
CA PRO A 217 -21.62 11.25 13.79
C PRO A 217 -22.40 10.42 14.82
N GLN A 218 -22.70 9.18 14.47
CA GLN A 218 -23.44 8.23 15.30
C GLN A 218 -22.53 7.34 16.15
N VAL A 219 -21.28 7.18 15.72
CA VAL A 219 -20.26 6.42 16.45
C VAL A 219 -19.22 7.40 16.99
N HIS A 220 -18.99 7.37 18.31
CA HIS A 220 -18.05 8.27 19.01
C HIS A 220 -16.88 7.51 19.67
N CYS A 221 -16.67 6.25 19.30
CA CYS A 221 -15.59 5.46 19.87
C CYS A 221 -14.22 6.09 19.55
N ARG A 222 -13.39 6.30 20.58
CA ARG A 222 -12.01 6.80 20.46
C ARG A 222 -10.97 5.80 20.95
N ARG A 223 -11.34 4.52 21.02
CA ARG A 223 -10.42 3.44 21.39
C ARG A 223 -9.33 3.35 20.32
N GLN A 224 -8.08 3.25 20.74
CA GLN A 224 -6.95 2.98 19.85
C GLN A 224 -6.71 1.47 19.81
N VAL A 225 -6.68 0.89 18.62
CA VAL A 225 -6.29 -0.51 18.40
C VAL A 225 -4.79 -0.53 18.13
N ASP A 226 -4.08 -1.42 18.83
CA ASP A 226 -2.64 -1.62 18.71
C ASP A 226 -1.77 -0.35 18.79
N PRO A 227 -2.09 0.64 19.67
CA PRO A 227 -1.30 1.86 19.73
C PRO A 227 0.15 1.55 20.10
N LEU A 228 1.09 2.26 19.48
CA LEU A 228 2.54 2.02 19.59
C LEU A 228 3.00 1.85 21.04
N LYS A 229 2.51 2.70 21.95
CA LYS A 229 2.80 2.65 23.40
C LYS A 229 2.44 1.32 24.10
N THR A 230 1.67 0.46 23.46
CA THR A 230 1.28 -0.86 23.98
C THR A 230 1.99 -2.02 23.27
N LEU A 231 2.66 -1.77 22.15
CA LEU A 231 3.33 -2.78 21.34
C LEU A 231 4.68 -3.15 21.97
N LYS A 232 4.68 -4.25 22.74
CA LYS A 232 5.88 -4.74 23.46
C LYS A 232 6.85 -5.54 22.61
N ARG A 233 6.43 -5.95 21.39
CA ARG A 233 7.31 -6.69 20.47
C ARG A 233 8.49 -5.82 20.06
N THR A 234 9.61 -6.46 19.76
CA THR A 234 10.77 -5.75 19.20
C THR A 234 10.53 -5.38 17.74
N LEU A 235 11.28 -4.40 17.23
CA LEU A 235 11.29 -4.09 15.80
C LEU A 235 11.72 -5.31 14.99
N ARG A 236 12.66 -6.12 15.48
CA ARG A 236 13.08 -7.40 14.89
C ARG A 236 11.93 -8.38 14.75
N GLU A 237 11.15 -8.56 15.81
CA GLU A 237 9.96 -9.43 15.79
C GLU A 237 8.90 -8.90 14.83
N HIS A 238 8.63 -7.59 14.86
CA HIS A 238 7.72 -6.93 13.93
C HIS A 238 8.10 -7.19 12.47
N TYR A 239 9.35 -6.92 12.08
CA TYR A 239 9.82 -7.14 10.72
C TYR A 239 9.96 -8.61 10.35
N THR A 240 10.22 -9.50 11.31
CA THR A 240 10.19 -10.94 11.04
C THR A 240 8.79 -11.41 10.71
N VAL A 241 7.78 -10.99 11.49
CA VAL A 241 6.38 -11.32 11.22
C VAL A 241 5.91 -10.70 9.91
N ARG A 242 6.21 -9.42 9.66
CA ARG A 242 5.85 -8.77 8.39
C ARG A 242 6.51 -9.45 7.20
N ARG A 243 7.79 -9.78 7.27
CA ARG A 243 8.47 -10.52 6.20
C ARG A 243 7.93 -11.93 6.02
N GLN A 244 7.49 -12.62 7.06
CA GLN A 244 6.80 -13.91 6.91
C GLN A 244 5.38 -13.75 6.33
N PHE A 245 4.73 -12.64 6.63
CA PHE A 245 3.40 -12.29 6.12
C PHE A 245 3.43 -11.70 4.71
N TYR A 246 4.58 -11.26 4.21
CA TYR A 246 4.72 -10.69 2.86
C TYR A 246 5.68 -11.51 1.98
N GLY A 247 6.49 -12.36 2.58
CA GLY A 247 7.46 -13.25 1.97
C GLY A 247 7.01 -14.69 2.19
N ILE A 248 6.50 -15.32 1.15
CA ILE A 248 5.98 -16.68 1.23
C ILE A 248 7.04 -17.65 0.73
N GLY A 249 7.23 -18.71 1.50
CA GLY A 249 8.03 -19.86 1.11
C GLY A 249 7.23 -20.95 0.39
N GLN A 250 7.96 -21.63 -0.51
CA GLN A 250 7.81 -23.02 -0.98
C GLN A 250 6.68 -23.37 -1.96
N ASN A 251 6.95 -23.21 -3.27
CA ASN A 251 7.33 -24.31 -4.19
C ASN A 251 7.32 -23.84 -5.66
N SER A 252 8.30 -24.31 -6.42
CA SER A 252 8.64 -23.87 -7.79
C SER A 252 7.55 -24.21 -8.82
N PHE A 253 6.67 -23.26 -9.11
CA PHE A 253 5.74 -23.29 -10.25
C PHE A 253 6.32 -22.63 -11.53
N TYR A 254 7.53 -22.08 -11.48
CA TYR A 254 8.03 -21.15 -12.50
C TYR A 254 8.73 -21.78 -13.72
N ASP A 255 9.02 -23.07 -13.70
CA ASP A 255 9.94 -23.69 -14.68
C ASP A 255 9.43 -23.57 -16.12
N ASN A 256 8.14 -23.83 -16.34
CA ASN A 256 7.56 -23.83 -17.68
C ASN A 256 7.54 -22.41 -18.28
N GLU A 257 7.31 -21.40 -17.46
CA GLU A 257 7.27 -20.01 -17.88
C GLU A 257 8.66 -19.40 -18.02
N LEU A 258 9.60 -19.84 -17.19
CA LEU A 258 11.01 -19.53 -17.32
C LEU A 258 11.58 -20.08 -18.63
N LEU A 259 11.22 -21.30 -19.03
CA LEU A 259 11.60 -21.91 -20.31
C LEU A 259 10.91 -21.28 -21.53
N ARG A 260 9.80 -20.55 -21.33
CA ARG A 260 9.20 -19.71 -22.39
C ARG A 260 9.93 -18.38 -22.57
N LEU A 261 10.55 -17.88 -21.50
CA LEU A 261 11.23 -16.58 -21.48
C LEU A 261 12.72 -16.69 -21.84
N PHE A 262 13.37 -17.75 -21.39
CA PHE A 262 14.79 -18.04 -21.57
C PHE A 262 14.97 -19.45 -22.14
N SER A 263 16.18 -19.77 -22.59
CA SER A 263 16.47 -21.09 -23.18
C SER A 263 17.55 -21.84 -22.43
N ASP A 264 17.37 -23.15 -22.28
CA ASP A 264 18.37 -24.13 -21.81
C ASP A 264 19.07 -24.85 -22.98
N ALA A 265 18.73 -24.53 -24.24
CA ALA A 265 19.24 -25.26 -25.38
C ALA A 265 20.78 -25.14 -25.50
N PRO A 266 21.50 -26.25 -25.77
CA PRO A 266 22.97 -26.26 -25.78
C PRO A 266 23.62 -25.22 -26.73
N GLN A 267 22.95 -24.92 -27.85
CA GLN A 267 23.37 -23.91 -28.82
C GLN A 267 23.42 -22.48 -28.26
N HIS A 268 22.79 -22.23 -27.11
CA HIS A 268 22.80 -20.94 -26.42
C HIS A 268 23.73 -20.92 -25.20
N ALA A 269 24.53 -21.97 -24.95
CA ALA A 269 25.40 -22.05 -23.78
C ALA A 269 26.40 -20.88 -23.66
N SER A 270 26.85 -20.31 -24.78
CA SER A 270 27.75 -19.14 -24.83
C SER A 270 27.03 -17.80 -24.61
N LYS A 271 25.70 -17.79 -24.57
CA LYS A 271 24.90 -16.58 -24.36
C LYS A 271 24.89 -16.17 -22.87
N PRO A 272 24.56 -14.89 -22.57
CA PRO A 272 24.46 -14.40 -21.20
C PRO A 272 23.48 -15.22 -20.36
N SER A 273 23.81 -15.41 -19.08
CA SER A 273 22.94 -16.08 -18.12
C SER A 273 21.65 -15.28 -17.87
N ALA A 274 20.50 -15.97 -17.87
CA ALA A 274 19.21 -15.41 -17.50
C ALA A 274 19.23 -14.86 -16.05
N ALA A 275 19.85 -15.58 -15.12
CA ALA A 275 20.01 -15.13 -13.74
C ALA A 275 20.83 -13.83 -13.65
N ALA A 276 21.92 -13.71 -14.43
CA ALA A 276 22.72 -12.47 -14.48
C ALA A 276 21.93 -11.31 -15.10
N PHE A 277 21.14 -11.58 -16.14
CA PHE A 277 20.27 -10.60 -16.78
C PHE A 277 19.19 -10.08 -15.83
N LEU A 278 18.46 -10.97 -15.15
CA LEU A 278 17.44 -10.59 -14.18
C LEU A 278 18.04 -9.82 -12.99
N ARG A 279 19.21 -10.23 -12.47
CA ARG A 279 19.92 -9.45 -11.43
C ARG A 279 20.24 -8.03 -11.88
N LYS A 280 20.73 -7.86 -13.11
CA LYS A 280 21.04 -6.53 -13.68
C LYS A 280 19.80 -5.64 -13.77
N HIS A 281 18.64 -6.20 -14.06
CA HIS A 281 17.38 -5.46 -14.22
C HIS A 281 16.46 -5.50 -12.99
N ARG A 282 16.91 -6.13 -11.88
CA ARG A 282 16.10 -6.42 -10.68
C ARG A 282 15.40 -5.19 -10.12
N GLY A 283 16.14 -4.10 -9.90
CA GLY A 283 15.55 -2.89 -9.30
C GLY A 283 14.48 -2.21 -10.16
N GLU A 284 14.61 -2.28 -11.48
CA GLU A 284 13.61 -1.72 -12.40
C GLU A 284 12.38 -2.63 -12.52
N LEU A 285 12.59 -3.94 -12.67
CA LEU A 285 11.51 -4.92 -12.67
C LEU A 285 10.73 -4.88 -11.36
N ARG A 286 11.43 -4.86 -10.22
CA ARG A 286 10.82 -4.73 -8.89
C ARG A 286 9.95 -3.49 -8.81
N ARG A 287 10.48 -2.33 -9.21
CA ARG A 287 9.72 -1.08 -9.12
C ARG A 287 8.50 -1.09 -10.02
N HIS A 288 8.67 -1.43 -11.30
CA HIS A 288 7.54 -1.49 -12.22
C HIS A 288 6.49 -2.50 -11.81
N ILE A 289 6.90 -3.67 -11.30
CA ILE A 289 5.97 -4.69 -10.86
C ILE A 289 5.29 -4.25 -9.57
N ALA A 290 6.01 -3.80 -8.54
CA ALA A 290 5.42 -3.32 -7.28
C ALA A 290 4.43 -2.17 -7.50
N ASP A 291 4.82 -1.16 -8.29
CA ASP A 291 3.95 -0.04 -8.67
C ASP A 291 2.69 -0.53 -9.40
N TRP A 292 2.86 -1.50 -10.31
CA TRP A 292 1.76 -2.00 -11.12
C TRP A 292 0.87 -2.98 -10.36
N THR A 293 1.43 -3.82 -9.47
CA THR A 293 0.75 -4.86 -8.68
C THR A 293 0.32 -4.41 -7.29
N GLY A 294 0.65 -3.18 -6.89
CA GLY A 294 0.35 -2.65 -5.54
C GLY A 294 0.90 -3.51 -4.41
N GLN A 295 1.87 -4.38 -4.71
CA GLN A 295 2.48 -5.29 -3.75
C GLN A 295 3.69 -4.64 -3.12
N TYR A 296 4.03 -5.10 -1.92
CA TYR A 296 5.22 -4.63 -1.26
C TYR A 296 6.45 -4.89 -2.13
N HIS A 297 7.32 -3.89 -2.27
CA HIS A 297 8.57 -4.00 -3.00
C HIS A 297 9.40 -5.19 -2.50
N TYR A 298 9.33 -5.47 -1.19
CA TYR A 298 9.90 -6.68 -0.57
C TYR A 298 9.37 -7.98 -1.18
N THR A 299 8.04 -8.18 -1.20
CA THR A 299 7.39 -9.38 -1.75
C THR A 299 7.82 -9.63 -3.19
N VAL A 300 7.79 -8.58 -4.00
CA VAL A 300 8.22 -8.66 -5.41
C VAL A 300 9.70 -9.02 -5.50
N ASP A 301 10.55 -8.45 -4.64
CA ASP A 301 11.99 -8.71 -4.64
C ASP A 301 12.34 -10.14 -4.19
N GLU A 302 11.61 -10.70 -3.22
CA GLU A 302 11.77 -12.10 -2.83
C GLU A 302 11.39 -13.06 -3.96
N ILE A 303 10.22 -12.87 -4.58
CA ILE A 303 9.79 -13.69 -5.71
C ILE A 303 10.79 -13.57 -6.87
N LEU A 304 11.26 -12.35 -7.17
CA LEU A 304 12.34 -12.15 -8.15
C LEU A 304 13.62 -12.89 -7.75
N GLY A 305 13.94 -12.95 -6.46
CA GLY A 305 15.05 -13.73 -5.91
C GLY A 305 14.91 -15.22 -6.19
N GLU A 306 13.74 -15.80 -5.90
CA GLU A 306 13.43 -17.20 -6.19
C GLU A 306 13.55 -17.50 -7.69
N ILE A 307 12.98 -16.63 -8.53
CA ILE A 307 13.01 -16.77 -9.99
C ILE A 307 14.44 -16.67 -10.54
N ILE A 308 15.26 -15.77 -9.98
CA ILE A 308 16.70 -15.65 -10.32
C ILE A 308 17.46 -16.92 -9.92
N GLN A 309 17.16 -17.48 -8.75
CA GLN A 309 17.79 -18.70 -8.27
C GLN A 309 17.37 -19.89 -9.14
N ARG A 310 16.08 -20.00 -9.49
CA ARG A 310 15.60 -21.05 -10.38
C ARG A 310 16.17 -20.96 -11.80
N CYS A 311 16.30 -19.76 -12.35
CA CYS A 311 17.04 -19.52 -13.60
C CYS A 311 18.48 -20.06 -13.56
N ARG A 312 19.14 -19.96 -12.39
CA ARG A 312 20.51 -20.45 -12.21
C ARG A 312 20.55 -21.98 -12.18
N GLU A 313 19.61 -22.60 -11.45
CA GLU A 313 19.50 -24.06 -11.35
C GLU A 313 19.20 -24.73 -12.69
N LEU A 314 18.31 -24.12 -13.49
CA LEU A 314 17.97 -24.56 -14.84
C LEU A 314 18.99 -24.15 -15.90
N ASN A 315 20.08 -23.46 -15.52
CA ASN A 315 21.15 -22.99 -16.40
C ASN A 315 20.66 -22.16 -17.61
N LEU A 316 19.62 -21.35 -17.41
CA LEU A 316 18.92 -20.64 -18.48
C LEU A 316 19.74 -19.49 -19.07
N ARG A 317 19.51 -19.23 -20.37
CA ARG A 317 20.26 -18.30 -21.22
C ARG A 317 19.34 -17.28 -21.89
N VAL A 318 19.86 -16.08 -22.06
CA VAL A 318 19.22 -14.99 -22.81
C VAL A 318 19.48 -15.21 -24.31
N ASP A 319 18.53 -15.84 -24.99
CA ASP A 319 18.61 -16.22 -26.40
C ASP A 319 18.21 -15.09 -27.37
N ARG A 320 17.42 -14.12 -26.88
CA ARG A 320 16.85 -13.00 -27.65
C ARG A 320 17.44 -11.63 -27.24
N ALA A 321 17.08 -10.59 -27.97
CA ALA A 321 17.54 -9.22 -27.69
C ALA A 321 17.10 -8.74 -26.30
N ALA A 322 18.01 -8.10 -25.57
CA ALA A 322 17.83 -7.67 -24.18
C ALA A 322 16.57 -6.81 -23.95
N SER A 323 16.24 -5.89 -24.86
CA SER A 323 15.05 -5.04 -24.76
C SER A 323 13.74 -5.85 -24.82
N ARG A 324 13.68 -6.85 -25.70
CA ARG A 324 12.51 -7.73 -25.86
C ARG A 324 12.37 -8.68 -24.69
N VAL A 325 13.47 -9.31 -24.27
CA VAL A 325 13.47 -10.21 -23.11
C VAL A 325 13.07 -9.47 -21.84
N LYS A 326 13.46 -8.20 -21.68
CA LYS A 326 13.05 -7.37 -20.55
C LYS A 326 11.55 -7.08 -20.52
N GLN A 327 10.95 -6.78 -21.67
CA GLN A 327 9.50 -6.57 -21.78
C GLN A 327 8.72 -7.86 -21.51
N ASP A 328 9.15 -8.96 -22.12
CA ASP A 328 8.55 -10.28 -21.90
C ASP A 328 8.71 -10.73 -20.44
N ALA A 329 9.87 -10.43 -19.82
CA ALA A 329 10.12 -10.67 -18.40
C ALA A 329 9.17 -9.86 -17.54
N LEU A 330 9.00 -8.56 -17.81
CA LEU A 330 8.06 -7.72 -17.06
C LEU A 330 6.64 -8.31 -17.10
N VAL A 331 6.16 -8.67 -18.29
CA VAL A 331 4.82 -9.28 -18.44
C VAL A 331 4.71 -10.61 -17.72
N MET A 332 5.67 -11.51 -17.94
CA MET A 332 5.66 -12.86 -17.34
C MET A 332 5.75 -12.78 -15.83
N LEU A 333 6.70 -12.02 -15.30
CA LEU A 333 6.89 -11.83 -13.85
C LEU A 333 5.66 -11.20 -13.21
N THR A 334 5.02 -10.24 -13.88
CA THR A 334 3.78 -9.64 -13.42
C THR A 334 2.67 -10.69 -13.32
N VAL A 335 2.46 -11.48 -14.38
CA VAL A 335 1.45 -12.56 -14.37
C VAL A 335 1.77 -13.61 -13.31
N GLN A 336 3.04 -14.00 -13.17
CA GLN A 336 3.46 -15.01 -12.20
C GLN A 336 3.34 -14.53 -10.76
N ILE A 337 3.73 -13.30 -10.48
CA ILE A 337 3.49 -12.69 -9.16
C ILE A 337 1.99 -12.62 -8.89
N MET A 338 1.18 -12.25 -9.87
CA MET A 338 -0.29 -12.25 -9.71
C MET A 338 -0.88 -13.65 -9.51
N ASN A 339 -0.36 -14.68 -10.19
CA ASN A 339 -0.81 -16.06 -10.05
C ASN A 339 -0.35 -16.67 -8.72
N TYR A 340 0.88 -16.39 -8.31
CA TYR A 340 1.42 -16.76 -7.01
C TYR A 340 0.56 -16.20 -5.87
N LEU A 341 0.15 -14.94 -6.01
CA LEU A 341 -0.80 -14.31 -5.09
C LEU A 341 -2.21 -14.92 -5.19
N HIS A 342 -2.57 -15.54 -6.31
CA HIS A 342 -3.88 -16.13 -6.56
C HIS A 342 -3.99 -17.62 -6.17
N ASP A 343 -2.90 -18.37 -6.15
CA ASP A 343 -2.90 -19.81 -5.83
C ASP A 343 -2.91 -20.12 -4.32
N GLY A 344 -3.11 -19.09 -3.51
CA GLY A 344 -3.79 -19.24 -2.24
C GLY A 344 -2.89 -19.31 -1.04
N HIS A 345 -1.99 -18.34 -0.87
CA HIS A 345 -1.62 -17.88 0.45
C HIS A 345 -1.33 -16.38 0.36
N HIS A 346 -2.34 -15.52 0.51
CA HIS A 346 -2.28 -14.38 1.45
C HIS A 346 -3.52 -13.50 1.29
N LYS A 347 -4.07 -13.20 2.46
CA LYS A 347 -5.03 -12.12 2.64
C LYS A 347 -4.22 -10.83 2.60
N VAL A 348 -4.67 -9.85 1.85
CA VAL A 348 -4.21 -8.46 1.98
C VAL A 348 -4.31 -8.09 3.47
N ALA A 349 -3.24 -7.56 4.05
CA ALA A 349 -3.34 -6.93 5.38
C ALA A 349 -4.39 -5.82 5.26
N LEU A 350 -5.44 -5.91 6.07
CA LEU A 350 -6.49 -4.91 6.22
C LEU A 350 -6.22 -4.11 7.48
#